data_AF-A0A3B8WSD0-F1
#
_entry.id   AF-A0A3B8WSD0-F1
#
_cell.length_a   1.000
_cell.length_b   1.000
_cell.length_c   1.000
_cell.angle_alpha   90.00
_cell.angle_beta   90.00
_cell.angle_gamma   90.00
#
_symmetry.space_group_name_H-M   'P 1'
#
loop_
_entity.id
_entity.type
_entity.pdbx_description
1 polymer ?
#
loop_
_entity_poly.entity_id
_entity_poly.type
_entity_poly.pdbx_seq_one_letter_code
_entity_poly.pdbx_strand_id
1 'polypeptide(L)'
;FHQVYSQVHNFCSNELGSFYLDIIKDRLYTMPAESLGRRSAQTVMFHILQALVRWLAPILSFTAEEIWQAIPGSSGSVLLEVWYELPEVPDMQGLGDQEWQRL
;
A
#
# COMPACT_ATOMS: atom_id res chain seq x y z
N PHE A 1 12.13 9.94 -14.81
CA PHE A 1 10.74 9.42 -14.92
C PHE A 1 10.67 7.91 -15.17
N HIS A 2 11.30 7.37 -16.23
CA HIS A 2 11.24 5.92 -16.54
C HIS A 2 11.71 4.99 -15.38
N GLN A 3 12.78 5.34 -14.67
CA GLN A 3 13.27 4.54 -13.54
C GLN A 3 12.28 4.49 -12.36
N VAL A 4 11.61 5.60 -12.05
CA VAL A 4 10.60 5.65 -10.98
C VAL A 4 9.39 4.81 -11.37
N TYR A 5 8.91 4.96 -12.61
CA TYR A 5 7.84 4.12 -13.15
C TYR A 5 8.19 2.64 -13.06
N SER A 6 9.39 2.24 -13.52
CA SER A 6 9.81 0.85 -13.48
C SER A 6 9.89 0.30 -12.06
N GLN A 7 10.36 1.08 -11.09
CA GLN A 7 10.42 0.66 -9.69
C GLN A 7 9.03 0.50 -9.08
N VAL A 8 8.13 1.47 -9.29
CA VAL A 8 6.75 1.38 -8.79
C VAL A 8 6.00 0.23 -9.46
N HIS A 9 6.19 0.02 -10.76
CA HIS A 9 5.59 -1.09 -11.49
C HIS A 9 6.08 -2.44 -10.96
N ASN A 10 7.39 -2.58 -10.76
CA ASN A 10 7.98 -3.79 -10.18
C ASN A 10 7.44 -4.03 -8.76
N PHE A 11 7.38 -2.98 -7.93
CA PHE A 11 6.79 -3.03 -6.59
C PHE A 11 5.34 -3.54 -6.58
N CYS A 12 4.51 -3.01 -7.48
CA CYS A 12 3.13 -3.47 -7.63
C CYS A 12 3.04 -4.93 -8.07
N SER A 13 3.93 -5.37 -8.95
CA SER A 13 3.90 -6.73 -9.51
C SER A 13 4.42 -7.78 -8.51
N ASN A 14 5.62 -7.58 -7.97
CA ASN A 14 6.32 -8.63 -7.24
C ASN A 14 5.95 -8.59 -5.75
N GLU A 15 6.11 -7.45 -5.10
CA GLU A 15 5.97 -7.29 -3.66
C GLU A 15 4.49 -7.22 -3.26
N LEU A 16 3.70 -6.36 -3.93
CA LEU A 16 2.28 -6.23 -3.65
C LEU A 16 1.46 -7.38 -4.24
N GLY A 17 1.57 -7.61 -5.54
CA GLY A 17 0.76 -8.58 -6.27
C GLY A 17 1.06 -10.02 -5.90
N SER A 18 2.28 -10.47 -6.20
CA SER A 18 2.65 -11.89 -6.11
C SER A 18 2.88 -12.40 -4.68
N PHE A 19 3.19 -11.51 -3.74
CA PHE A 19 3.52 -11.90 -2.37
C PHE A 19 2.49 -11.37 -1.36
N TYR A 20 2.47 -10.06 -1.11
CA TYR A 20 1.68 -9.49 -0.03
C TYR A 20 0.19 -9.81 -0.19
N LEU A 21 -0.43 -9.41 -1.31
CA LEU A 21 -1.87 -9.57 -1.53
C LEU A 21 -2.30 -11.04 -1.52
N ASP A 22 -1.47 -11.96 -2.01
CA ASP A 22 -1.76 -13.40 -1.94
C ASP A 22 -1.79 -13.93 -0.50
N ILE A 23 -0.90 -13.47 0.37
CA ILE A 23 -0.84 -13.87 1.78
C ILE A 23 -2.02 -13.29 2.58
N ILE A 24 -2.31 -11.99 2.43
CA ILE A 24 -3.38 -11.32 3.20
C ILE A 24 -4.78 -11.77 2.74
N LYS A 25 -5.01 -12.23 1.49
CA LYS A 25 -6.34 -12.66 1.03
C LYS A 25 -7.09 -13.56 2.01
N ASP A 26 -6.41 -14.54 2.61
CA ASP A 26 -7.03 -15.42 3.61
C ASP A 26 -7.60 -14.61 4.79
N ARG A 27 -6.80 -13.72 5.40
CA ARG A 27 -7.26 -12.89 6.53
C ARG A 27 -8.40 -11.96 6.16
N LEU A 28 -8.44 -11.43 4.93
CA LEU A 28 -9.54 -10.57 4.49
C LEU A 28 -10.84 -11.34 4.30
N TYR A 29 -10.76 -12.56 3.77
CA TYR A 29 -11.93 -13.31 3.33
C TYR A 29 -12.48 -14.24 4.40
N THR A 30 -11.65 -14.76 5.29
CA THR A 30 -12.04 -15.82 6.23
C THR A 30 -12.21 -15.31 7.66
N MET A 31 -11.51 -14.24 8.06
CA MET A 31 -11.60 -13.74 9.42
C MET A 31 -12.86 -12.87 9.65
N PRO A 32 -13.44 -12.88 10.87
CA PRO A 32 -14.55 -12.00 11.24
C PRO A 32 -14.21 -10.52 11.01
N ALA A 33 -15.23 -9.72 10.68
CA ALA A 33 -15.09 -8.29 10.38
C ALA A 33 -14.34 -7.52 11.48
N GLU A 34 -14.67 -7.78 12.74
CA GLU A 34 -14.08 -7.10 13.90
C GLU A 34 -12.80 -7.78 14.44
N SER A 35 -12.29 -8.81 13.74
CA SER A 35 -11.09 -9.50 14.20
C SER A 35 -9.84 -8.62 14.07
N LEU A 36 -8.92 -8.77 15.03
CA LEU A 36 -7.66 -8.02 15.03
C LEU A 36 -6.85 -8.27 13.76
N GLY A 37 -6.80 -9.52 13.27
CA GLY A 37 -6.04 -9.88 12.07
C GLY A 37 -6.57 -9.21 10.80
N ARG A 38 -7.90 -9.13 10.63
CA ARG A 38 -8.51 -8.44 9.49
C ARG A 38 -8.32 -6.93 9.58
N ARG A 39 -8.59 -6.34 10.75
CA ARG A 39 -8.44 -4.89 10.95
C ARG A 39 -6.98 -4.45 10.77
N SER A 40 -6.04 -5.18 11.36
CA SER A 40 -4.59 -4.90 11.21
C SER A 40 -4.18 -4.86 9.75
N ALA A 41 -4.64 -5.81 8.94
CA ALA A 41 -4.24 -5.85 7.56
C ALA A 41 -4.97 -4.82 6.68
N GLN A 42 -6.23 -4.49 6.96
CA GLN A 42 -6.91 -3.35 6.33
C GLN A 42 -6.19 -2.04 6.64
N THR A 43 -5.70 -1.85 7.88
CA THR A 43 -4.90 -0.69 8.27
C THR A 43 -3.61 -0.61 7.45
N VAL A 44 -2.86 -1.71 7.32
CA VAL A 44 -1.63 -1.71 6.50
C VAL A 44 -1.93 -1.44 5.02
N MET A 45 -2.96 -2.08 4.46
CA MET A 45 -3.39 -1.82 3.07
C MET A 45 -3.76 -0.35 2.84
N PHE A 46 -4.42 0.28 3.81
CA PHE A 46 -4.76 1.70 3.74
C PHE A 46 -3.51 2.58 3.70
N HIS A 47 -2.51 2.32 4.55
CA HIS A 47 -1.24 3.07 4.53
C HIS A 47 -0.48 2.89 3.21
N ILE A 48 -0.42 1.67 2.69
CA ILE A 48 0.20 1.39 1.39
C ILE A 48 -0.53 2.15 0.28
N LEU A 49 -1.85 2.11 0.26
CA LEU A 49 -2.66 2.80 -0.75
C LEU A 49 -2.47 4.32 -0.72
N GLN A 50 -2.45 4.91 0.49
CA GLN A 50 -2.22 6.35 0.68
C GLN A 50 -0.85 6.82 0.16
N ALA A 51 0.20 6.02 0.37
CA ALA A 51 1.54 6.31 -0.17
C ALA A 51 1.60 6.09 -1.68
N LEU A 52 1.10 4.94 -2.17
CA LEU A 52 1.18 4.55 -3.57
C LEU A 52 0.45 5.52 -4.50
N VAL A 53 -0.77 5.95 -4.14
CA VAL A 53 -1.56 6.86 -4.98
C VAL A 53 -0.86 8.21 -5.19
N ARG A 54 -0.18 8.71 -4.15
CA ARG A 54 0.61 9.95 -4.22
C ARG A 54 1.87 9.75 -5.07
N TRP A 55 2.56 8.61 -4.95
CA TRP A 55 3.70 8.29 -5.82
C TRP A 55 3.32 8.19 -7.30
N LEU A 56 2.10 7.72 -7.58
CA LEU A 56 1.56 7.61 -8.93
C LEU A 56 1.08 8.95 -9.49
N ALA A 57 0.63 9.88 -8.65
CA ALA A 57 0.03 11.15 -9.08
C ALA A 57 0.84 11.96 -10.12
N PRO A 58 2.20 12.04 -10.06
CA PRO A 58 2.99 12.74 -11.07
C PRO A 58 3.09 12.03 -12.43
N ILE A 59 2.73 10.74 -12.52
CA ILE A 59 2.89 9.91 -13.73
C ILE A 59 1.53 9.54 -14.33
N LEU A 60 0.57 9.18 -13.48
CA LEU A 60 -0.78 8.72 -13.83
C LEU A 60 -1.82 9.59 -13.14
N SER A 61 -1.83 10.90 -13.42
CA SER A 61 -2.63 11.89 -12.69
C SER A 61 -4.13 11.54 -12.63
N PHE A 62 -4.74 11.16 -13.76
CA PHE A 62 -6.16 10.80 -13.80
C PHE A 62 -6.47 9.53 -12.99
N THR A 63 -5.68 8.48 -13.17
CA THR A 63 -5.86 7.22 -12.43
C THR A 63 -5.62 7.43 -10.93
N ALA A 64 -4.62 8.23 -10.56
CA ALA A 64 -4.37 8.57 -9.17
C ALA A 64 -5.55 9.36 -8.57
N GLU A 65 -6.15 10.28 -9.32
CA GLU A 65 -7.33 11.03 -8.88
C GLU A 65 -8.56 10.12 -8.73
N GLU A 66 -8.81 9.19 -9.66
CA GLU A 66 -9.89 8.21 -9.55
C GLU A 66 -9.72 7.32 -8.31
N ILE A 67 -8.50 6.83 -8.07
CA ILE A 67 -8.19 6.06 -6.85
C ILE A 67 -8.39 6.94 -5.61
N TRP A 68 -7.93 8.18 -5.63
CA TRP A 68 -8.05 9.13 -4.52
C TRP A 68 -9.50 9.29 -4.07
N GLN A 69 -10.44 9.51 -4.99
CA GLN A 69 -11.86 9.67 -4.68
C GLN A 69 -12.52 8.39 -4.11
N ALA A 70 -11.92 7.22 -4.32
CA ALA A 70 -12.41 5.96 -3.77
C ALA A 70 -11.86 5.64 -2.36
N ILE A 71 -10.85 6.37 -1.89
CA ILE A 71 -10.24 6.14 -0.57
C ILE A 71 -11.15 6.70 0.53
N PRO A 72 -11.52 5.91 1.57
CA PRO A 72 -12.30 6.42 2.68
C PRO A 72 -11.60 7.56 3.41
N GLY A 73 -12.28 8.70 3.56
CA GLY A 73 -11.77 9.87 4.28
C GLY A 73 -10.85 10.77 3.46
N SER A 74 -10.63 10.51 2.17
CA SER A 74 -9.98 11.46 1.27
C SER A 74 -10.95 12.61 0.92
N SER A 75 -10.39 13.79 0.68
CA SER A 75 -11.13 14.95 0.17
C SER A 75 -10.21 15.77 -0.73
N GLY A 76 -10.79 16.64 -1.58
CA GLY A 76 -10.01 17.42 -2.53
C GLY A 76 -9.37 16.54 -3.61
N SER A 77 -8.20 16.96 -4.10
CA SER A 77 -7.45 16.27 -5.16
C SER A 77 -6.08 15.82 -4.66
N VAL A 78 -5.65 14.62 -5.07
CA VAL A 78 -4.33 14.08 -4.72
C VAL A 78 -3.18 14.95 -5.22
N LEU A 79 -3.42 15.77 -6.25
CA LEU A 79 -2.44 16.69 -6.81
C LEU A 79 -2.11 17.87 -5.89
N LEU A 80 -2.95 18.11 -4.88
CA LEU A 80 -2.77 19.17 -3.88
C LEU A 80 -2.23 18.62 -2.55
N GLU A 81 -2.04 17.31 -2.46
CA GLU A 81 -1.59 16.61 -1.26
C GLU A 81 -0.06 16.52 -1.20
N VAL A 82 0.46 16.39 0.02
CA VAL A 82 1.88 16.13 0.29
C VAL A 82 2.16 14.63 0.39
N TRP A 83 3.43 14.24 0.39
CA TRP A 83 3.83 12.84 0.58
C TRP A 83 3.28 12.26 1.88
N TYR A 84 2.85 11.00 1.82
CA TYR A 84 2.27 10.32 2.96
C TYR A 84 3.36 9.86 3.94
N GLU A 85 3.22 10.26 5.20
CA GLU A 85 4.08 9.77 6.27
C GLU A 85 3.59 8.41 6.76
N LEU A 86 4.45 7.41 6.68
CA LEU A 86 4.15 6.07 7.17
C LEU A 86 4.25 6.05 8.70
N PRO A 87 3.32 5.37 9.39
CA PRO A 87 3.38 5.26 10.84
C PRO A 87 4.63 4.50 11.28
N GLU A 88 5.24 4.96 12.38
CA GLU A 88 6.30 4.20 13.03
C GLU A 88 5.72 2.89 13.59
N VAL A 89 6.42 1.78 13.34
CA VAL A 89 6.07 0.48 13.90
C VAL A 89 6.97 0.24 15.11
N PRO A 90 6.45 0.36 16.35
CA PRO A 90 7.23 0.07 17.53
C PRO A 90 7.59 -1.42 17.54
N ASP A 91 8.85 -1.71 17.88
CA ASP A 91 9.43 -3.06 17.84
C ASP A 91 9.58 -3.62 16.42
N MET A 92 10.18 -2.83 15.53
CA MET A 92 10.72 -3.32 14.25
C MET A 92 11.94 -4.23 14.48
N GLN A 93 11.76 -5.32 15.22
CA GLN A 93 12.54 -6.55 15.07
C GLN A 93 12.11 -7.19 13.75
N GLY A 94 12.25 -6.44 12.65
CA GLY A 94 11.80 -6.87 11.34
C GLY A 94 12.68 -8.00 10.81
N LEU A 95 12.08 -8.92 10.05
CA LEU A 95 12.82 -9.75 9.12
C LEU A 95 13.73 -8.83 8.30
N GLY A 96 15.04 -8.99 8.40
CA GLY A 96 15.98 -8.20 7.61
C GLY A 96 15.78 -8.46 6.11
N ASP A 97 16.31 -7.59 5.25
CA ASP A 97 16.19 -7.74 3.78
C ASP A 97 16.57 -9.15 3.28
N GLN A 98 17.57 -9.77 3.91
CA GLN A 98 18.00 -11.15 3.58
C GLN A 98 16.98 -12.22 3.97
N GLU A 99 16.23 -11.98 5.03
CA GLU A 99 15.24 -12.89 5.57
C GLU A 99 13.92 -12.74 4.80
N TRP A 100 13.60 -11.51 4.37
CA TRP A 100 12.52 -11.21 3.43
C TRP A 100 12.73 -11.88 2.07
N GLN A 101 13.96 -11.89 1.54
CA GLN A 101 14.29 -12.56 0.27
C GLN A 101 14.20 -14.10 0.32
N ARG A 102 14.06 -14.71 1.52
CA ARG A 102 13.95 -16.17 1.68
C ARG A 102 12.50 -16.67 1.76
N LEU A 103 11.54 -15.78 2.00
CA LEU A 103 10.11 -16.08 2.04
C LEU A 103 9.54 -16.12 0.61
#